data_AF-A0A2I5T987-F1
#
_entry.id   AF-A0A2I5T987-F1
#
_cell.length_a   1.000
_cell.length_b   1.000
_cell.length_c   1.000
_cell.angle_alpha   90.00
_cell.angle_beta   90.00
_cell.angle_gamma   90.00
#
_symmetry.space_group_name_H-M   'P 1'
#
loop_
_entity.id
_entity.type
_entity.pdbx_description
1 polymer ?
#
loop_
_entity_poly.entity_id
_entity_poly.type
_entity_poly.pdbx_seq_one_letter_code
_entity_poly.pdbx_strand_id
1 'polypeptide(L)'
;MLRREKILGGIISLFSAMTLYASLACSAQAAPDPAIVGVIASNGLDNTRVMTMYKNGTLQLTTDTANKIILTNPKAAKSNIDAAHSMYWYRGMGIAEYKQFDTNRYKIIPCVSQASFCGIAPEYDYSASYLTIKDPGVMILFSTIEPGWLYDDFTTKHHCQIKAEGGGTYGLGITGTSASCDATYKKKGIGNVFNGWLQAPQKIEPIIAYVLLPKKA
;
A
#
# COMPACT_ATOMS: atom_id res chain seq x y z
N MET A 1 -30.14 -2.34 -77.97
CA MET A 1 -31.18 -3.36 -78.17
C MET A 1 -31.29 -4.16 -76.88
N LEU A 2 -32.42 -4.04 -76.18
CA LEU A 2 -32.66 -4.53 -74.82
C LEU A 2 -32.64 -6.07 -74.73
N ARG A 3 -32.12 -6.61 -73.62
CA ARG A 3 -32.47 -7.95 -73.11
C ARG A 3 -32.87 -7.86 -71.62
N ARG A 4 -34.14 -8.20 -71.37
CA ARG A 4 -34.76 -8.98 -70.27
C ARG A 4 -33.73 -9.69 -69.36
N GLU A 5 -33.91 -9.96 -68.07
CA GLU A 5 -35.02 -10.34 -67.17
C GLU A 5 -34.27 -10.55 -65.81
N LYS A 6 -34.75 -10.33 -64.58
CA LYS A 6 -35.80 -11.06 -63.85
C LYS A 6 -35.78 -10.57 -62.39
N ILE A 7 -36.96 -10.43 -61.82
CA ILE A 7 -37.28 -10.28 -60.40
C ILE A 7 -37.02 -11.62 -59.69
N LEU A 8 -36.52 -11.62 -58.45
CA LEU A 8 -36.97 -12.51 -57.36
C LEU A 8 -36.19 -12.22 -56.06
N GLY A 9 -36.87 -12.29 -54.91
CA GLY A 9 -36.21 -12.61 -53.64
C GLY A 9 -36.45 -11.62 -52.51
N GLY A 10 -37.67 -11.62 -51.97
CA GLY A 10 -37.93 -11.02 -50.67
C GLY A 10 -37.25 -11.82 -49.55
N ILE A 11 -36.70 -11.11 -48.57
CA ILE A 11 -36.39 -11.66 -47.25
C ILE A 11 -37.04 -10.73 -46.23
N ILE A 12 -38.10 -11.25 -45.62
CA ILE A 12 -38.77 -10.68 -44.46
C ILE A 12 -37.76 -10.73 -43.31
N SER A 13 -37.23 -9.57 -42.94
CA SER A 13 -36.38 -9.42 -41.76
C SER A 13 -37.28 -9.48 -40.52
N LEU A 14 -37.34 -10.65 -39.90
CA LEU A 14 -38.06 -10.90 -38.66
C LEU A 14 -37.33 -10.22 -37.50
N PHE A 15 -38.05 -9.29 -36.87
CA PHE A 15 -37.76 -8.69 -35.58
C PHE A 15 -37.38 -9.75 -34.54
N SER A 16 -36.26 -9.55 -33.86
CA SER A 16 -36.01 -10.08 -32.52
C SER A 16 -35.18 -9.06 -31.74
N ALA A 17 -35.88 -8.11 -31.12
CA ALA A 17 -35.32 -7.24 -30.12
C ALA A 17 -35.11 -8.06 -28.83
N MET A 18 -33.89 -8.57 -28.64
CA MET A 18 -33.47 -9.21 -27.41
C MET A 18 -33.08 -8.12 -26.41
N THR A 19 -34.06 -7.67 -25.63
CA THR A 19 -33.86 -6.65 -24.59
C THR A 19 -33.00 -7.24 -23.46
N LEU A 20 -31.70 -6.93 -23.45
CA LEU A 20 -30.83 -7.18 -22.30
C LEU A 20 -31.31 -6.30 -21.13
N TYR A 21 -31.96 -6.92 -20.14
CA TYR A 21 -32.07 -6.33 -18.81
C TYR A 21 -30.70 -6.48 -18.12
N ALA A 22 -29.84 -5.48 -18.29
CA ALA A 22 -28.70 -5.29 -17.41
C ALA A 22 -29.24 -4.77 -16.07
N SER A 23 -29.43 -5.67 -15.11
CA SER A 23 -29.68 -5.33 -13.71
C SER A 23 -28.45 -4.58 -13.17
N LEU A 24 -28.54 -3.25 -13.18
CA LEU A 24 -27.70 -2.36 -12.37
C LEU A 24 -28.06 -2.60 -10.90
N ALA A 25 -27.58 -3.72 -10.34
CA ALA A 25 -27.45 -3.87 -8.91
C ALA A 25 -26.35 -2.91 -8.45
N CYS A 26 -26.71 -1.63 -8.29
CA CYS A 26 -25.90 -0.67 -7.56
C CYS A 26 -25.75 -1.26 -6.16
N SER A 27 -24.59 -1.86 -5.89
CA SER A 27 -24.27 -2.36 -4.55
C SER A 27 -24.17 -1.11 -3.69
N ALA A 28 -25.25 -0.75 -3.01
CA ALA A 28 -25.22 0.30 -2.00
C ALA A 28 -24.18 -0.13 -0.97
N GLN A 29 -23.05 0.57 -0.95
CA GLN A 29 -22.01 0.34 0.04
C GLN A 29 -22.67 0.50 1.41
N ALA A 30 -22.70 -0.57 2.21
CA ALA A 30 -23.25 -0.52 3.56
C ALA A 30 -22.56 0.62 4.33
N ALA A 31 -23.33 1.35 5.14
CA ALA A 31 -22.77 2.38 5.99
C ALA A 31 -21.65 1.80 6.88
N PRO A 32 -20.56 2.54 7.12
CA PRO A 32 -19.47 2.06 7.96
C PRO A 32 -19.96 1.81 9.39
N ASP A 33 -19.49 0.72 10.00
CA ASP A 33 -19.88 0.34 11.36
C ASP A 33 -19.46 1.45 12.36
N PRO A 34 -20.42 2.08 13.08
CA PRO A 34 -20.12 3.13 14.04
C PRO A 34 -19.15 2.70 15.15
N ALA A 35 -19.17 1.43 15.55
CA ALA A 35 -18.26 0.91 16.57
C ALA A 35 -16.81 0.92 16.08
N ILE A 36 -16.58 0.51 14.83
CA ILE A 36 -15.25 0.51 14.21
C ILE A 36 -14.76 1.94 13.96
N VAL A 37 -15.65 2.83 13.49
CA VAL A 37 -15.36 4.28 13.40
C VAL A 37 -14.92 4.82 14.76
N GLY A 38 -15.62 4.45 15.84
CA GLY A 38 -15.26 4.80 17.21
C GLY A 38 -13.86 4.31 17.62
N VAL A 39 -13.51 3.07 17.29
CA VAL A 39 -12.18 2.52 17.57
C VAL A 39 -11.08 3.28 16.83
N ILE A 40 -11.25 3.55 15.53
CA ILE A 40 -10.30 4.33 14.71
C ILE A 40 -10.12 5.74 15.32
N ALA A 41 -11.21 6.41 15.66
CA ALA A 41 -11.17 7.73 16.28
C ALA A 41 -10.49 7.73 17.66
N SER A 42 -10.76 6.72 18.49
CA SER A 42 -10.16 6.60 19.83
C SER A 42 -8.64 6.42 19.81
N ASN A 43 -8.10 5.92 18.69
CA ASN A 43 -6.67 5.80 18.41
C ASN A 43 -6.09 7.07 17.75
N GLY A 44 -6.88 8.15 17.64
CA GLY A 44 -6.45 9.43 17.12
C GLY A 44 -6.23 9.45 15.60
N LEU A 45 -6.96 8.61 14.87
CA LEU A 45 -6.91 8.47 13.41
C LEU A 45 -8.17 9.00 12.69
N ASP A 46 -9.04 9.71 13.40
CA ASP A 46 -10.31 10.26 12.90
C ASP A 46 -10.16 11.16 11.67
N ASN A 47 -9.08 11.95 11.60
CA ASN A 47 -8.81 12.88 10.50
C ASN A 47 -7.69 12.40 9.56
N THR A 48 -7.50 11.09 9.45
CA THR A 48 -6.44 10.49 8.62
C THR A 48 -7.00 9.70 7.45
N ARG A 49 -6.14 9.36 6.47
CA ARG A 49 -6.53 8.52 5.33
C ARG A 49 -7.03 7.14 5.76
N VAL A 50 -6.59 6.59 6.90
CA VAL A 50 -7.15 5.34 7.44
C VAL A 50 -8.66 5.45 7.65
N MET A 51 -9.13 6.52 8.28
CA MET A 51 -10.57 6.75 8.47
C MET A 51 -11.29 6.90 7.13
N THR A 52 -10.74 7.67 6.19
CA THR A 52 -11.33 7.84 4.86
C THR A 52 -11.42 6.51 4.10
N MET A 53 -10.36 5.71 4.14
CA MET A 53 -10.30 4.40 3.48
C MET A 53 -11.24 3.38 4.12
N TYR A 54 -11.46 3.44 5.44
CA TYR A 54 -12.46 2.58 6.07
C TYR A 54 -13.88 3.00 5.65
N LYS A 55 -14.21 4.29 5.73
CA LYS A 55 -15.53 4.82 5.38
C LYS A 55 -15.93 4.56 3.93
N ASN A 56 -14.95 4.51 3.01
CA ASN A 56 -15.20 4.24 1.60
C ASN A 56 -15.02 2.76 1.20
N GLY A 57 -14.80 1.86 2.16
CA GLY A 57 -14.67 0.42 1.93
C GLY A 57 -13.34 -0.07 1.35
N THR A 58 -12.35 0.83 1.17
CA THR A 58 -11.00 0.43 0.73
C THR A 58 -10.26 -0.37 1.82
N LEU A 59 -10.43 -0.01 3.08
CA LEU A 59 -10.01 -0.81 4.22
C LEU A 59 -11.20 -1.59 4.77
N GLN A 60 -11.02 -2.90 4.93
CA GLN A 60 -12.05 -3.82 5.39
C GLN A 60 -11.67 -4.44 6.73
N LEU A 61 -12.64 -4.57 7.62
CA LEU A 61 -12.48 -5.29 8.89
C LEU A 61 -12.25 -6.78 8.60
N THR A 62 -11.13 -7.31 9.07
CA THR A 62 -10.78 -8.74 8.91
C THR A 62 -10.56 -9.45 10.23
N THR A 63 -10.35 -8.70 11.31
CA THR A 63 -10.32 -9.27 12.66
C THR A 63 -11.02 -8.32 13.59
N ASP A 64 -11.92 -8.88 14.38
CA ASP A 64 -12.55 -8.22 15.50
C ASP A 64 -12.46 -9.14 16.72
N THR A 65 -11.75 -8.69 17.74
CA THR A 65 -11.63 -9.38 19.03
C THR A 65 -12.01 -8.44 20.16
N ALA A 66 -12.06 -8.95 21.38
CA ALA A 66 -12.27 -8.12 22.57
C ALA A 66 -11.24 -6.97 22.69
N ASN A 67 -9.99 -7.20 22.28
CA ASN A 67 -8.88 -6.28 22.58
C ASN A 67 -8.37 -5.49 21.37
N LYS A 68 -8.70 -5.91 20.14
CA LYS A 68 -8.18 -5.27 18.92
C LYS A 68 -9.09 -5.45 17.73
N ILE A 69 -8.88 -4.58 16.74
CA ILE A 69 -9.35 -4.76 15.38
C ILE A 69 -8.18 -4.80 14.40
N ILE A 70 -8.37 -5.47 13.28
CA ILE A 70 -7.46 -5.42 12.12
C ILE A 70 -8.27 -5.01 10.89
N LEU A 71 -7.77 -3.99 10.20
CA LEU A 71 -8.29 -3.54 8.92
C LEU A 71 -7.27 -3.88 7.84
N THR A 72 -7.70 -4.39 6.69
CA THR A 72 -6.80 -4.68 5.56
C THR A 72 -7.34 -4.11 4.25
N ASN A 73 -6.42 -3.71 3.39
CA ASN A 73 -6.72 -3.36 2.02
C ASN A 73 -6.56 -4.62 1.14
N PRO A 74 -7.65 -5.20 0.61
CA PRO A 74 -7.58 -6.43 -0.17
C PRO A 74 -6.83 -6.26 -1.51
N LYS A 75 -6.61 -5.02 -1.97
CA LYS A 75 -5.84 -4.72 -3.19
C LYS A 75 -4.33 -4.72 -2.96
N ALA A 76 -3.87 -4.64 -1.71
CA ALA A 76 -2.44 -4.72 -1.40
C ALA A 76 -2.02 -6.20 -1.41
N ALA A 77 -1.38 -6.64 -2.50
CA ALA A 77 -0.90 -8.00 -2.64
C ALA A 77 0.12 -8.30 -1.54
N LYS A 78 -0.16 -9.31 -0.71
CA LYS A 78 0.76 -9.78 0.32
C LYS A 78 1.79 -10.67 -0.34
N SER A 79 3.08 -10.37 -0.14
CA SER A 79 4.18 -11.14 -0.69
C SER A 79 5.28 -11.35 0.34
N ASN A 80 5.85 -12.56 0.32
CA ASN A 80 7.04 -12.93 1.08
C ASN A 80 8.06 -13.46 0.09
N ILE A 81 8.66 -12.56 -0.67
CA ILE A 81 9.63 -12.86 -1.71
C ILE A 81 10.92 -12.10 -1.43
N ASP A 82 12.02 -12.54 -2.04
CA ASP A 82 13.32 -11.93 -1.79
C ASP A 82 13.44 -10.50 -2.33
N ALA A 83 14.42 -9.78 -1.79
CA ALA A 83 14.70 -8.38 -2.10
C ALA A 83 14.78 -8.07 -3.60
N ALA A 84 15.33 -8.95 -4.44
CA ALA A 84 15.57 -8.70 -5.86
C ALA A 84 14.29 -8.73 -6.72
N HIS A 85 13.21 -9.31 -6.21
CA HIS A 85 11.94 -9.46 -6.94
C HIS A 85 10.77 -8.75 -6.26
N SER A 86 11.04 -7.91 -5.27
CA SER A 86 10.05 -7.41 -4.32
C SER A 86 9.75 -5.93 -4.44
N MET A 87 8.55 -5.57 -3.98
CA MET A 87 8.29 -4.25 -3.42
C MET A 87 8.47 -4.32 -1.89
N TYR A 88 8.62 -3.18 -1.24
CA TYR A 88 9.03 -3.15 0.15
C TYR A 88 7.93 -2.67 1.07
N TRP A 89 7.78 -3.36 2.19
CA TRP A 89 6.92 -2.99 3.30
C TRP A 89 7.71 -2.13 4.28
N TYR A 90 7.07 -1.08 4.80
CA TYR A 90 7.57 -0.43 6.00
C TYR A 90 7.36 -1.34 7.20
N ARG A 91 8.41 -1.52 8.02
CA ARG A 91 8.36 -2.33 9.24
C ARG A 91 7.54 -1.62 10.31
N GLY A 92 6.24 -1.94 10.39
CA GLY A 92 5.31 -1.53 11.44
C GLY A 92 5.36 -0.04 11.83
N MET A 93 4.76 0.84 11.02
CA MET A 93 4.70 2.27 11.33
C MET A 93 3.77 2.53 12.50
N GLY A 94 4.34 2.86 13.66
CA GLY A 94 3.56 3.16 14.86
C GLY A 94 2.57 4.32 14.62
N ILE A 95 1.46 4.35 15.36
CA ILE A 95 0.37 5.32 15.15
C ILE A 95 0.87 6.78 15.13
N ALA A 96 1.77 7.14 16.05
CA ALA A 96 2.33 8.50 16.11
C ALA A 96 3.16 8.86 14.87
N GLU A 97 3.97 7.93 14.37
CA GLU A 97 4.74 8.12 13.15
C GLU A 97 3.82 8.19 11.92
N TYR A 98 2.83 7.30 11.85
CA TYR A 98 1.84 7.30 10.77
C TYR A 98 1.12 8.63 10.66
N LYS A 99 0.69 9.22 11.79
CA LYS A 99 0.03 10.53 11.79
C LYS A 99 0.92 11.63 11.23
N GLN A 100 2.22 11.60 11.52
CA GLN A 100 3.17 12.56 10.95
C GLN A 100 3.33 12.34 9.44
N PHE A 101 3.39 11.08 9.01
CA PHE A 101 3.49 10.73 7.59
C PHE A 101 2.24 11.11 6.79
N ASP A 102 1.05 10.86 7.35
CA ASP A 102 -0.25 11.25 6.81
C ASP A 102 -0.38 12.78 6.70
N THR A 103 0.01 13.51 7.76
CA THR A 103 -0.03 14.99 7.80
C THR A 103 0.87 15.60 6.74
N ASN A 104 2.06 15.03 6.50
CA ASN A 104 2.95 15.49 5.43
C ASN A 104 2.57 14.99 4.02
N ARG A 105 1.40 14.36 3.90
CA ARG A 105 0.85 13.79 2.66
C ARG A 105 1.75 12.74 2.03
N TYR A 106 2.34 11.91 2.87
CA TYR A 106 3.17 10.76 2.47
C TYR A 106 4.44 11.12 1.69
N LYS A 107 4.99 12.32 1.90
CA LYS A 107 6.15 12.82 1.17
C LYS A 107 7.48 12.55 1.88
N ILE A 108 7.45 12.42 3.21
CA ILE A 108 8.65 12.30 4.04
C ILE A 108 8.39 11.28 5.13
N ILE A 109 9.16 10.18 5.15
CA ILE A 109 9.13 9.24 6.27
C ILE A 109 9.78 9.91 7.49
N PRO A 110 9.06 10.12 8.61
CA PRO A 110 9.56 10.89 9.74
C PRO A 110 10.81 10.30 10.42
N CYS A 111 10.94 8.97 10.47
CA CYS A 111 12.08 8.32 11.14
C CYS A 111 13.43 8.56 10.46
N VAL A 112 13.47 9.05 9.22
CA VAL A 112 14.73 9.29 8.48
C VAL A 112 15.63 10.29 9.20
N SER A 113 15.06 11.25 9.93
CA SER A 113 15.80 12.26 10.71
C SER A 113 15.93 11.92 12.20
N GLN A 114 15.45 10.76 12.63
CA GLN A 114 15.41 10.37 14.04
C GLN A 114 16.43 9.27 14.34
N ALA A 115 16.83 9.16 15.62
CA ALA A 115 17.67 8.07 16.11
C ALA A 115 16.87 6.77 16.39
N SER A 116 15.68 6.64 15.79
CA SER A 116 14.80 5.47 15.92
C SER A 116 15.05 4.48 14.80
N PHE A 117 14.65 3.22 15.03
CA PHE A 117 14.69 2.22 13.98
C PHE A 117 13.70 2.59 12.87
N CYS A 118 14.17 2.53 11.62
CA CYS A 118 13.50 3.04 10.44
C CYS A 118 13.86 2.10 9.30
N GLY A 119 12.97 1.18 8.92
CA GLY A 119 13.37 0.09 8.03
C GLY A 119 12.27 -0.42 7.13
N ILE A 120 12.71 -0.90 5.97
CA ILE A 120 11.86 -1.53 4.97
C ILE A 120 12.32 -2.96 4.72
N ALA A 121 11.38 -3.86 4.45
CA ALA A 121 11.63 -5.28 4.21
C ALA A 121 10.72 -5.80 3.09
N PRO A 122 11.18 -6.76 2.28
CA PRO A 122 10.37 -7.33 1.21
C PRO A 122 9.31 -8.32 1.70
N GLU A 123 9.51 -8.95 2.86
CA GLU A 123 8.54 -9.89 3.43
C GLU A 123 7.42 -9.19 4.21
N TYR A 124 6.18 -9.45 3.81
CA TYR A 124 4.97 -8.99 4.46
C TYR A 124 4.87 -9.52 5.90
N ASP A 125 5.05 -10.82 6.12
CA ASP A 125 4.84 -11.43 7.44
C ASP A 125 5.88 -10.95 8.45
N TYR A 126 7.14 -10.83 8.00
CA TYR A 126 8.20 -10.22 8.78
C TYR A 126 7.84 -8.79 9.18
N SER A 127 7.39 -7.96 8.23
CA SER A 127 7.04 -6.55 8.49
C SER A 127 5.80 -6.40 9.37
N ALA A 128 4.81 -7.26 9.20
CA ALA A 128 3.59 -7.28 9.98
C ALA A 128 3.85 -7.70 11.44
N SER A 129 4.85 -8.54 11.69
CA SER A 129 5.20 -9.02 13.04
C SER A 129 5.62 -7.90 14.00
N TYR A 130 6.04 -6.74 13.47
CA TYR A 130 6.38 -5.55 14.26
C TYR A 130 5.15 -4.84 14.84
N LEU A 131 3.94 -5.15 14.34
CA LEU A 131 2.70 -4.60 14.85
C LEU A 131 2.05 -5.55 15.83
N THR A 132 1.88 -5.10 17.07
CA THR A 132 1.22 -5.86 18.13
C THR A 132 0.15 -5.01 18.81
N ILE A 133 -0.58 -5.57 19.77
CA ILE A 133 -1.52 -4.77 20.58
C ILE A 133 -0.77 -3.71 21.41
N LYS A 134 0.46 -4.03 21.86
CA LYS A 134 1.31 -3.12 22.63
C LYS A 134 1.94 -2.05 21.73
N ASP A 135 2.25 -2.43 20.50
CA ASP A 135 2.86 -1.59 19.47
C ASP A 135 1.95 -1.53 18.24
N PRO A 136 0.78 -0.87 18.34
CA PRO A 136 -0.16 -0.80 17.24
C PRO A 136 0.29 0.20 16.18
N GLY A 137 -0.27 0.05 14.98
CA GLY A 137 0.20 0.86 13.86
C GLY A 137 -0.37 0.47 12.51
N VAL A 138 0.32 0.96 11.50
CA VAL A 138 -0.05 0.87 10.09
C VAL A 138 1.12 0.23 9.35
N MET A 139 0.81 -0.76 8.51
CA MET A 139 1.78 -1.28 7.55
C MET A 139 1.51 -0.67 6.18
N ILE A 140 2.59 -0.16 5.60
CA ILE A 140 2.57 0.55 4.32
C ILE A 140 3.40 -0.25 3.34
N LEU A 141 2.83 -0.57 2.19
CA LEU A 141 3.56 -1.02 1.02
C LEU A 141 4.09 0.20 0.27
N PHE A 142 5.37 0.22 -0.04
CA PHE A 142 5.97 1.19 -0.94
C PHE A 142 6.02 0.59 -2.33
N SER A 143 4.99 0.89 -3.12
CA SER A 143 4.90 0.44 -4.50
C SER A 143 5.86 1.20 -5.38
N THR A 144 6.67 0.50 -6.14
CA THR A 144 7.64 1.07 -7.10
C THR A 144 7.14 0.91 -8.53
N ILE A 145 7.89 1.45 -9.49
CA ILE A 145 7.62 1.30 -10.93
C ILE A 145 7.55 -0.19 -11.32
N GLU A 146 8.44 -1.00 -10.75
CA GLU A 146 8.44 -2.46 -10.89
C GLU A 146 9.03 -3.10 -9.62
N PRO A 147 8.70 -4.38 -9.33
CA PRO A 147 9.37 -5.13 -8.27
C PRO A 147 10.88 -5.24 -8.52
N GLY A 148 11.68 -5.24 -7.46
CA GLY A 148 13.14 -5.28 -7.53
C GLY A 148 13.81 -3.92 -7.77
N TRP A 149 13.05 -2.88 -8.14
CA TRP A 149 13.60 -1.57 -8.45
C TRP A 149 14.45 -0.96 -7.33
N LEU A 150 13.98 -1.04 -6.07
CA LEU A 150 14.75 -0.57 -4.90
C LEU A 150 16.02 -1.40 -4.68
N TYR A 151 15.98 -2.70 -4.95
CA TYR A 151 17.15 -3.55 -4.82
C TYR A 151 18.20 -3.23 -5.88
N ASP A 152 17.79 -3.05 -7.12
CA ASP A 152 18.69 -2.64 -8.20
C ASP A 152 19.35 -1.28 -7.90
N ASP A 153 18.59 -0.29 -7.43
CA ASP A 153 19.15 1.01 -7.08
C ASP A 153 20.09 0.93 -5.87
N PHE A 154 19.61 0.41 -4.74
CA PHE A 154 20.38 0.40 -3.50
C PHE A 154 21.56 -0.58 -3.55
N THR A 155 21.31 -1.83 -3.91
CA THR A 155 22.32 -2.90 -3.81
C THR A 155 23.16 -2.99 -5.08
N THR A 156 22.55 -3.10 -6.26
CA THR A 156 23.31 -3.33 -7.50
C THR A 156 24.11 -2.10 -7.90
N LYS A 157 23.48 -0.92 -7.92
CA LYS A 157 24.10 0.33 -8.40
C LYS A 157 24.88 1.06 -7.31
N HIS A 158 24.37 1.10 -6.08
CA HIS A 158 24.94 1.89 -4.98
C HIS A 158 25.61 1.04 -3.89
N HIS A 159 25.74 -0.27 -4.11
CA HIS A 159 26.51 -1.21 -3.27
C HIS A 159 26.12 -1.20 -1.78
N CYS A 160 24.88 -0.83 -1.48
CA CYS A 160 24.32 -0.93 -0.13
C CYS A 160 24.19 -2.40 0.27
N GLN A 161 24.76 -2.78 1.43
CA GLN A 161 24.65 -4.14 1.93
C GLN A 161 23.28 -4.36 2.61
N ILE A 162 22.51 -5.30 2.08
CA ILE A 162 21.27 -5.76 2.72
C ILE A 162 21.58 -6.49 4.03
N LYS A 163 20.67 -6.42 5.00
CA LYS A 163 20.70 -7.33 6.15
C LYS A 163 19.91 -8.60 5.81
N ALA A 164 20.45 -9.76 6.14
CA ALA A 164 19.85 -11.07 5.89
C ALA A 164 18.70 -11.40 6.86
N GLU A 165 17.72 -10.51 6.98
CA GLU A 165 16.47 -10.68 7.71
C GLU A 165 15.30 -10.27 6.81
N GLY A 166 14.11 -10.83 7.03
CA GLY A 166 12.90 -10.44 6.31
C GLY A 166 13.01 -10.42 4.79
N GLY A 167 13.81 -11.31 4.19
CA GLY A 167 14.09 -11.38 2.75
C GLY A 167 15.11 -10.37 2.21
N GLY A 168 15.69 -9.51 3.06
CA GLY A 168 16.72 -8.51 2.71
C GLY A 168 16.30 -7.08 3.06
N THR A 169 16.65 -6.59 4.25
CA THR A 169 16.17 -5.27 4.71
C THR A 169 17.12 -4.11 4.44
N TYR A 170 16.54 -2.92 4.35
CA TYR A 170 17.24 -1.64 4.37
C TYR A 170 16.81 -0.81 5.57
N GLY A 171 17.80 -0.26 6.29
CA GLY A 171 17.58 0.76 7.30
C GLY A 171 17.64 2.16 6.67
N LEU A 172 16.54 2.90 6.73
CA LEU A 172 16.40 4.25 6.16
C LEU A 172 16.89 5.37 7.11
N GLY A 173 17.08 5.07 8.40
CA GLY A 173 17.53 6.05 9.40
C GLY A 173 18.99 6.46 9.26
N ILE A 174 19.43 7.40 10.12
CA ILE A 174 20.78 8.02 10.08
C ILE A 174 21.90 6.97 10.15
N THR A 175 21.76 5.98 11.05
CA THR A 175 22.72 4.87 11.24
C THR A 175 22.32 3.61 10.47
N GLY A 176 21.50 3.76 9.42
CA GLY A 176 20.94 2.68 8.64
C GLY A 176 21.92 2.10 7.62
N THR A 177 21.38 1.58 6.52
CA THR A 177 22.16 0.86 5.50
C THR A 177 23.15 1.78 4.75
N SER A 178 22.96 3.10 4.81
CA SER A 178 23.85 4.12 4.22
C SER A 178 25.33 3.92 4.54
N ALA A 179 25.66 3.40 5.73
CA ALA A 179 27.04 3.16 6.16
C ALA A 179 27.80 2.18 5.25
N SER A 180 27.09 1.26 4.62
CA SER A 180 27.64 0.22 3.74
C SER A 180 27.63 0.57 2.26
N CYS A 181 26.90 1.62 1.86
CA CYS A 181 26.76 2.02 0.47
C CYS A 181 28.03 2.72 -0.08
N ASP A 182 27.99 3.03 -1.37
CA ASP A 182 28.97 3.90 -2.04
C ASP A 182 29.07 5.30 -1.40
N ALA A 183 30.08 6.08 -1.82
CA ALA A 183 30.33 7.41 -1.27
C ALA A 183 29.13 8.37 -1.42
N THR A 184 28.35 8.24 -2.50
CA THR A 184 27.22 9.11 -2.78
C THR A 184 26.08 8.84 -1.80
N TYR A 185 25.69 7.58 -1.64
CA TYR A 185 24.56 7.18 -0.79
C TYR A 185 24.92 7.20 0.68
N LYS A 186 26.20 6.98 1.02
CA LYS A 186 26.72 7.20 2.36
C LYS A 186 26.63 8.66 2.79
N LYS A 187 27.00 9.59 1.90
CA LYS A 187 26.92 11.03 2.16
C LYS A 187 25.48 11.53 2.24
N LYS A 188 24.60 11.07 1.35
CA LYS A 188 23.20 11.52 1.31
C LYS A 188 22.34 10.87 2.40
N GLY A 189 22.59 9.61 2.73
CA GLY A 189 21.69 8.76 3.51
C GLY A 189 20.57 8.20 2.64
N ILE A 190 20.37 6.88 2.66
CA ILE A 190 19.39 6.22 1.78
C ILE A 190 17.94 6.61 2.10
N GLY A 191 17.61 6.96 3.35
CA GLY A 191 16.29 7.48 3.69
C GLY A 191 16.00 8.85 3.06
N ASN A 192 17.00 9.72 2.92
CA ASN A 192 16.83 11.00 2.23
C ASN A 192 16.62 10.81 0.73
N VAL A 193 17.35 9.86 0.14
CA VAL A 193 17.13 9.45 -1.26
C VAL A 193 15.70 8.90 -1.42
N PHE A 194 15.28 8.01 -0.53
CA PHE A 194 13.95 7.42 -0.51
C PHE A 194 12.85 8.48 -0.42
N ASN A 195 12.99 9.46 0.49
CA ASN A 195 12.08 10.60 0.62
C ASN A 195 12.03 11.46 -0.65
N GLY A 196 13.11 11.52 -1.43
CA GLY A 196 13.10 12.15 -2.76
C GLY A 196 12.16 11.45 -3.74
N TRP A 197 12.02 10.13 -3.65
CA TRP A 197 11.18 9.33 -4.54
C TRP A 197 9.71 9.25 -4.15
N LEU A 198 9.38 9.63 -2.91
CA LEU A 198 8.02 9.87 -2.45
C LEU A 198 7.44 11.19 -2.98
N GLN A 199 8.29 12.07 -3.52
CA GLN A 199 7.93 13.40 -4.00
C GLN A 199 7.87 13.44 -5.54
N ALA A 200 7.25 14.48 -6.10
CA ALA A 200 7.11 14.62 -7.55
C ALA A 200 8.46 14.86 -8.26
N PRO A 201 8.74 14.21 -9.41
CA PRO A 201 7.97 13.12 -10.01
C PRO A 201 8.09 11.82 -9.18
N GLN A 202 6.94 11.32 -8.73
CA GLN A 202 6.86 10.23 -7.77
C GLN A 202 7.30 8.92 -8.41
N LYS A 203 8.24 8.22 -7.75
CA LYS A 203 8.69 6.86 -8.14
C LYS A 203 8.22 5.79 -7.16
N ILE A 204 7.83 6.20 -5.95
CA ILE A 204 7.33 5.34 -4.89
C ILE A 204 5.95 5.82 -4.44
N GLU A 205 4.96 4.95 -4.55
CA GLU A 205 3.60 5.18 -4.06
C GLU A 205 3.36 4.43 -2.73
N PRO A 206 3.07 5.16 -1.64
CA PRO A 206 2.66 4.56 -0.37
C PRO A 206 1.23 4.04 -0.41
N ILE A 207 1.06 2.76 -0.12
CA ILE A 207 -0.23 2.08 -0.05
C ILE A 207 -0.45 1.55 1.37
N ILE A 208 -1.48 2.06 2.05
CA ILE A 208 -1.90 1.51 3.35
C ILE A 208 -2.50 0.12 3.11
N ALA A 209 -1.88 -0.89 3.71
CA ALA A 209 -2.21 -2.29 3.46
C ALA A 209 -2.86 -2.98 4.65
N TYR A 210 -2.41 -2.65 5.87
CA TYR A 210 -2.82 -3.30 7.10
C TYR A 210 -2.79 -2.28 8.24
N VAL A 211 -3.81 -2.32 9.10
CA VAL A 211 -3.91 -1.46 10.28
C VAL A 211 -4.31 -2.32 11.47
N LEU A 212 -3.52 -2.31 12.54
CA LEU A 212 -3.85 -2.95 13.81
C LEU A 212 -4.10 -1.87 14.85
N LEU A 213 -5.31 -1.86 15.42
CA LEU A 213 -5.70 -0.91 16.46
C LEU A 213 -6.18 -1.65 17.71
N PRO A 214 -5.73 -1.26 18.91
CA PRO A 214 -6.33 -1.73 20.14
C PRO A 214 -7.74 -1.14 20.28
N LYS A 215 -8.63 -1.94 20.86
CA LYS A 215 -9.83 -1.40 21.48
C LYS A 215 -9.42 -0.90 22.85
N LYS A 216 -9.73 0.35 23.17
CA LYS A 216 -9.60 0.81 24.54
C LYS A 216 -10.57 -0.03 25.39
N ALA A 217 -10.05 -0.61 26.46
CA ALA A 217 -10.87 -1.20 27.52
C ALA A 217 -11.66 -0.08 28.22
#